data_AF-A0A327KWZ4-F1
#
_entry.id   AF-A0A327KWZ4-F1
#
_cell.length_a   1.000
_cell.length_b   1.000
_cell.length_c   1.000
_cell.angle_alpha   90.00
_cell.angle_beta   90.00
_cell.angle_gamma   90.00
#
_symmetry.space_group_name_H-M   'P 1'
#
loop_
_entity.id
_entity.type
_entity.pdbx_description
1 polymer ?
#
loop_
_entity_poly.entity_id
_entity_poly.type
_entity_poly.pdbx_seq_one_letter_code
_entity_poly.pdbx_strand_id
1 'polypeptide(L)'
;MSLRYEEIGQRLRAFRLGSGLSADEVADRLGISRTALYRFEKGELAKIETLERLAELLRVSLPTLLGVGIEYIPSAVAYFERLRQLEETAEHMVVLAGPISFLLASDKFELALEQVLRESVPDHLQNRAKILDDVDRIMEILHERKKAYQQRRPPIVNLISAMQIEPFLKNGLIGRVSLTESKLAQRRELARAEIEHFASVIEEESIGVQIGLVTDSLPHTGFQIFRRRAGDVLIISPFRLGEQTNIRVGVAMATSAPEALALHEDVVKEAWRTAIKGREAAAYLRELVAANQPATRSQARERAAGDARPR
;
A
#
# COMPACT_ATOMS: atom_id res chain seq x y z
N MET A 1 24.46 17.35 -1.35
CA MET A 1 23.57 16.37 -2.02
C MET A 1 24.28 15.86 -3.25
N SER A 2 24.76 14.60 -3.24
CA SER A 2 25.22 13.97 -4.47
C SER A 2 23.98 13.59 -5.28
N LEU A 3 23.80 14.16 -6.47
CA LEU A 3 22.77 13.69 -7.41
C LEU A 3 23.07 12.23 -7.73
N ARG A 4 22.16 11.33 -7.33
CA ARG A 4 22.29 9.91 -7.65
C ARG A 4 21.49 9.63 -8.90
N TYR A 5 22.19 9.46 -10.01
CA TYR A 5 21.58 9.19 -11.31
C TYR A 5 20.65 7.97 -11.28
N GLU A 6 20.98 6.96 -10.48
CA GLU A 6 20.10 5.79 -10.26
C GLU A 6 18.71 6.17 -9.74
N GLU A 7 18.62 7.08 -8.76
CA GLU A 7 17.32 7.50 -8.22
C GLU A 7 16.53 8.38 -9.20
N ILE A 8 17.22 9.12 -10.07
CA ILE A 8 16.59 9.84 -11.18
C ILE A 8 15.99 8.85 -12.18
N GLY A 9 16.75 7.82 -12.55
CA GLY A 9 16.28 6.74 -13.44
C GLY A 9 15.10 5.97 -12.88
N GLN A 10 15.14 5.65 -11.58
CA GLN A 10 14.03 5.01 -10.86
C GLN A 10 12.75 5.85 -10.91
N ARG A 11 12.84 7.15 -10.61
CA ARG A 11 11.71 8.08 -10.73
C ARG A 11 11.21 8.16 -12.16
N LEU A 12 12.11 8.25 -13.12
CA LEU A 12 11.76 8.29 -14.53
C LEU A 12 10.93 7.08 -14.95
N ARG A 13 11.38 5.87 -14.57
CA ARG A 13 10.65 4.62 -14.81
C ARG A 13 9.27 4.65 -14.17
N ALA A 14 9.17 5.08 -12.91
CA ALA A 14 7.90 5.12 -12.20
C ALA A 14 6.90 6.09 -12.86
N PHE A 15 7.33 7.29 -13.23
CA PHE A 15 6.48 8.26 -13.92
C PHE A 15 6.12 7.81 -15.33
N ARG A 16 7.02 7.13 -16.05
CA ARG A 16 6.68 6.52 -17.34
C ARG A 16 5.57 5.49 -17.18
N LEU A 17 5.73 4.53 -16.26
CA LEU A 17 4.70 3.52 -15.99
C LEU A 17 3.37 4.18 -15.60
N GLY A 18 3.41 5.20 -14.74
CA GLY A 18 2.24 5.96 -14.32
C GLY A 18 1.56 6.80 -15.40
N SER A 19 2.29 7.19 -16.45
CA SER A 19 1.72 7.92 -17.60
C SER A 19 0.85 7.04 -18.50
N GLY A 20 1.06 5.72 -18.43
CA GLY A 20 0.44 4.74 -19.30
C GLY A 20 1.07 4.62 -20.70
N LEU A 21 2.13 5.40 -20.99
CA LEU A 21 2.89 5.32 -22.23
C LEU A 21 3.85 4.13 -22.21
N SER A 22 3.92 3.43 -23.33
CA SER A 22 4.94 2.41 -23.58
C SER A 22 6.33 3.04 -23.69
N ALA A 23 7.37 2.23 -23.52
CA ALA A 23 8.75 2.67 -23.72
C ALA A 23 9.00 3.15 -25.16
N ASP A 24 8.35 2.51 -26.14
CA ASP A 24 8.49 2.86 -27.55
C ASP A 24 7.85 4.23 -27.83
N GLU A 25 6.63 4.49 -27.33
CA GLU A 25 5.97 5.80 -27.49
C GLU A 25 6.77 6.96 -26.87
N VAL A 26 7.37 6.74 -25.69
CA VAL A 26 8.21 7.76 -25.05
C VAL A 26 9.48 8.01 -25.84
N ALA A 27 10.13 6.93 -26.31
CA ALA A 27 11.35 7.03 -27.10
C ALA A 27 11.11 7.77 -28.42
N ASP A 28 10.03 7.43 -29.13
CA ASP A 28 9.64 8.04 -30.40
C ASP A 28 9.33 9.53 -30.25
N ARG A 29 8.56 9.93 -29.23
CA ARG A 29 8.25 11.34 -28.96
C ARG A 29 9.47 12.16 -28.59
N LEU A 30 10.51 11.51 -28.04
CA LEU A 30 11.77 12.17 -27.69
C LEU A 30 12.80 12.12 -28.81
N GLY A 31 12.57 11.35 -29.87
CA GLY A 31 13.55 11.12 -30.92
C GLY A 31 14.80 10.40 -30.42
N ILE A 32 14.64 9.49 -29.46
CA ILE A 32 15.72 8.64 -28.91
C ILE A 32 15.40 7.16 -29.17
N SER A 33 16.38 6.27 -29.01
CA SER A 33 16.12 4.84 -29.08
C SER A 33 15.50 4.30 -27.78
N ARG A 34 14.72 3.22 -27.88
CA ARG A 34 14.21 2.48 -26.71
C ARG A 34 15.34 2.08 -25.76
N THR A 35 16.48 1.67 -26.30
CA THR A 35 17.67 1.32 -25.53
C THR A 35 18.21 2.52 -24.75
N ALA A 36 18.23 3.71 -25.35
CA ALA A 36 18.64 4.93 -24.64
C ALA A 36 17.70 5.26 -23.48
N LEU A 37 16.38 5.14 -23.68
CA LEU A 37 15.41 5.32 -22.60
C LEU A 37 15.66 4.35 -21.43
N TYR A 38 15.87 3.07 -21.71
CA TYR A 38 16.16 2.09 -20.65
C TYR A 38 17.47 2.34 -19.92
N ARG A 39 18.48 2.90 -20.61
CA ARG A 39 19.73 3.33 -19.96
C ARG A 39 19.48 4.47 -18.99
N PHE A 40 18.66 5.46 -19.38
CA PHE A 40 18.28 6.56 -18.49
C PHE A 40 17.47 6.04 -17.28
N GLU A 41 16.53 5.12 -17.49
CA GLU A 41 15.77 4.49 -16.39
C GLU A 41 16.64 3.67 -15.43
N LYS A 42 17.79 3.17 -15.89
CA LYS A 42 18.80 2.50 -15.06
C LYS A 42 19.77 3.47 -14.37
N GLY A 43 19.64 4.78 -14.61
CA GLY A 43 20.49 5.80 -14.03
C GLY A 43 21.80 6.06 -14.78
N GLU A 44 21.88 5.71 -16.07
CA GLU A 44 22.95 6.25 -16.90
C GLU A 44 22.77 7.76 -17.12
N LEU A 45 23.88 8.47 -17.24
CA LEU A 45 23.91 9.93 -17.31
C LEU A 45 23.17 10.44 -18.56
N ALA A 46 22.11 11.20 -18.33
CA ALA A 46 21.38 11.94 -19.36
C ALA A 46 21.77 13.42 -19.34
N LYS A 47 21.72 14.09 -20.49
CA LYS A 47 21.84 15.56 -20.55
C LYS A 47 20.64 16.20 -19.86
N ILE A 48 20.84 17.36 -19.25
CA ILE A 48 19.77 18.09 -18.57
C ILE A 48 18.60 18.40 -19.52
N GLU A 49 18.90 18.79 -20.75
CA GLU A 49 17.92 19.01 -21.83
C GLU A 49 17.05 17.78 -22.09
N THR A 50 17.63 16.57 -22.01
CA THR A 50 16.88 15.32 -22.16
C THR A 50 15.96 15.08 -20.97
N LEU A 51 16.44 15.36 -19.75
CA LEU A 51 15.63 15.25 -18.53
C LEU A 51 14.48 16.26 -18.51
N GLU A 52 14.69 17.48 -19.00
CA GLU A 52 13.65 18.50 -19.15
C GLU A 52 12.55 18.05 -20.11
N ARG A 53 12.92 17.53 -21.29
CA ARG A 53 11.96 17.00 -22.26
C ARG A 53 11.21 15.79 -21.73
N LEU A 54 11.87 14.91 -20.97
CA LEU A 54 11.21 13.79 -20.28
C LEU A 54 10.23 14.29 -19.22
N ALA A 55 10.62 15.29 -18.43
CA ALA A 55 9.77 15.89 -17.40
C ALA A 55 8.50 16.48 -18.02
N GLU A 56 8.65 17.25 -19.10
CA GLU A 56 7.54 17.85 -19.84
C GLU A 56 6.60 16.77 -20.42
N LEU A 57 7.16 15.76 -21.09
CA LEU A 57 6.40 14.66 -21.67
C LEU A 57 5.61 13.88 -20.61
N LEU A 58 6.21 13.64 -19.45
CA LEU A 58 5.61 12.92 -18.32
C LEU A 58 4.75 13.83 -17.42
N ARG A 59 4.67 15.13 -17.73
CA ARG A 59 3.92 16.14 -16.96
C ARG A 59 4.32 16.20 -15.49
N VAL A 60 5.62 16.11 -15.23
CA VAL A 60 6.21 16.28 -13.90
C VAL A 60 7.23 17.41 -13.94
N SER A 61 7.54 17.97 -12.78
CA SER A 61 8.58 18.99 -12.69
C SER A 61 9.97 18.37 -12.77
N LEU A 62 10.95 19.10 -13.33
CA LEU A 62 12.35 18.67 -13.27
C LEU A 62 12.84 18.47 -11.83
N PRO A 63 12.54 19.35 -10.85
CA PRO A 63 12.84 19.10 -9.44
C PRO A 63 12.30 17.77 -8.91
N THR A 64 11.08 17.38 -9.29
CA THR A 64 10.49 16.08 -8.94
C THR A 64 11.33 14.92 -9.46
N LEU A 65 11.77 14.95 -10.72
CA LEU A 65 12.65 13.92 -11.28
C LEU A 65 14.04 13.89 -10.61
N LEU A 66 14.57 15.06 -10.27
CA LEU A 66 15.85 15.19 -9.57
C LEU A 66 15.76 14.80 -8.08
N GLY A 67 14.56 14.58 -7.54
CA GLY A 67 14.35 14.26 -6.13
C GLY A 67 14.57 15.44 -5.19
N VAL A 68 14.39 16.67 -5.69
CA VAL A 68 14.55 17.90 -4.91
C VAL A 68 13.19 18.30 -4.33
N GLY A 69 13.10 18.38 -3.00
CA GLY A 69 11.89 18.80 -2.28
C GLY A 69 10.87 17.66 -2.12
N ILE A 70 9.64 17.92 -2.53
CA ILE A 70 8.53 16.95 -2.50
C ILE A 70 8.36 16.34 -3.89
N GLU A 71 8.40 15.02 -3.95
CA GLU A 71 8.05 14.24 -5.13
C GLU A 71 6.53 14.04 -5.16
N TYR A 72 5.84 14.68 -6.11
CA TYR A 72 4.40 14.50 -6.32
C TYR A 72 4.16 13.35 -7.29
N ILE A 73 3.44 12.32 -6.84
CA ILE A 73 3.22 11.08 -7.56
C ILE A 73 1.74 11.00 -7.98
N PRO A 74 1.42 11.17 -9.27
CA PRO A 74 0.06 11.46 -9.72
C PRO A 74 -0.83 10.23 -9.92
N SER A 75 -0.29 9.01 -9.82
CA SER A 75 -1.05 7.79 -10.08
C SER A 75 -0.66 6.64 -9.17
N ALA A 76 -1.59 5.70 -8.97
CA ALA A 76 -1.36 4.51 -8.17
C ALA A 76 -0.25 3.62 -8.75
N VAL A 77 -0.19 3.48 -10.09
CA VAL A 77 0.87 2.72 -10.77
C VAL A 77 2.25 3.29 -10.43
N ALA A 78 2.44 4.61 -10.60
CA ALA A 78 3.70 5.26 -10.25
C ALA A 78 4.01 5.13 -8.75
N TYR A 79 3.00 5.26 -7.88
CA TYR A 79 3.16 5.13 -6.44
C TYR A 79 3.63 3.73 -6.03
N PHE A 80 2.98 2.67 -6.51
CA PHE A 80 3.38 1.31 -6.16
C PHE A 80 4.75 0.94 -6.76
N GLU A 81 5.11 1.46 -7.95
CA GLU A 81 6.46 1.31 -8.48
C GLU A 81 7.50 2.04 -7.62
N ARG A 82 7.21 3.26 -7.17
CA ARG A 82 8.10 3.99 -6.25
C ARG A 82 8.26 3.25 -4.92
N LEU A 83 7.17 2.70 -4.36
CA LEU A 83 7.25 1.84 -3.18
C LEU A 83 8.18 0.65 -3.42
N ARG A 84 8.00 -0.09 -4.53
CA ARG A 84 8.85 -1.23 -4.90
C ARG A 84 10.33 -0.86 -4.92
N GLN A 85 10.68 0.26 -5.57
CA GLN A 85 12.05 0.75 -5.67
C GLN A 85 12.64 1.18 -4.31
N LEU A 86 11.83 1.79 -3.44
CA LEU A 86 12.25 2.16 -2.08
C LEU A 86 12.47 0.93 -1.20
N GLU A 87 11.55 -0.04 -1.25
CA GLU A 87 11.60 -1.32 -0.54
C GLU A 87 12.85 -2.14 -0.92
N GLU A 88 13.19 -2.17 -2.21
CA GLU A 88 14.38 -2.88 -2.74
C GLU A 88 15.69 -2.41 -2.10
N THR A 89 15.76 -1.16 -1.64
CA THR A 89 16.98 -0.58 -1.06
C THR A 89 16.86 -0.29 0.43
N ALA A 90 15.72 -0.60 1.04
CA ALA A 90 15.47 -0.37 2.46
C ALA A 90 16.27 -1.35 3.34
N GLU A 91 16.91 -0.79 4.36
CA GLU A 91 17.54 -1.54 5.45
C GLU A 91 16.56 -1.76 6.60
N HIS A 92 15.58 -0.86 6.75
CA HIS A 92 14.51 -0.94 7.75
C HIS A 92 13.30 -0.12 7.27
N MET A 93 12.09 -0.56 7.60
CA MET A 93 10.86 0.12 7.19
C MET A 93 9.94 0.34 8.39
N VAL A 94 9.35 1.53 8.48
CA VAL A 94 8.21 1.79 9.36
C VAL A 94 6.98 1.96 8.48
N VAL A 95 5.92 1.23 8.79
CA VAL A 95 4.67 1.26 8.03
C VAL A 95 3.54 1.58 8.99
N LEU A 96 2.98 2.79 8.88
CA LEU A 96 1.72 3.16 9.49
C LEU A 96 0.62 2.97 8.44
N ALA A 97 -0.06 1.83 8.54
CA ALA A 97 -1.02 1.40 7.54
C ALA A 97 -2.44 1.36 8.10
N GLY A 98 -3.38 1.14 7.18
CA GLY A 98 -4.73 0.73 7.54
C GLY A 98 -4.76 -0.63 8.25
N PRO A 99 -5.89 -1.35 8.24
CA PRO A 99 -6.02 -2.60 8.99
C PRO A 99 -5.03 -3.69 8.53
N ILE A 100 -4.50 -3.60 7.30
CA ILE A 100 -3.63 -4.60 6.67
C ILE A 100 -2.35 -3.97 6.13
N SER A 101 -1.21 -4.60 6.40
CA SER A 101 0.09 -4.31 5.77
C SER A 101 0.39 -5.29 4.65
N PHE A 102 0.46 -4.82 3.40
CA PHE A 102 0.54 -5.70 2.23
C PHE A 102 1.75 -6.65 2.22
N LEU A 103 2.94 -6.19 2.65
CA LEU A 103 4.15 -7.05 2.66
C LEU A 103 4.05 -8.20 3.68
N LEU A 104 3.21 -8.04 4.69
CA LEU A 104 2.96 -9.04 5.74
C LEU A 104 1.66 -9.82 5.51
N ALA A 105 0.88 -9.45 4.48
CA ALA A 105 -0.41 -10.04 4.19
C ALA A 105 -0.30 -11.48 3.68
N SER A 106 -1.34 -12.27 3.90
CA SER A 106 -1.36 -13.68 3.47
C SER A 106 -1.38 -13.82 1.94
N ASP A 107 -1.04 -15.01 1.44
CA ASP A 107 -1.18 -15.33 0.01
C ASP A 107 -2.64 -15.31 -0.44
N LYS A 108 -3.57 -15.68 0.44
CA LYS A 108 -5.01 -15.62 0.16
C LYS A 108 -5.49 -14.18 -0.06
N PHE A 109 -4.96 -13.23 0.71
CA PHE A 109 -5.26 -11.81 0.52
C PHE A 109 -4.78 -11.30 -0.83
N GLU A 110 -3.52 -11.60 -1.20
CA GLU A 110 -2.95 -11.22 -2.50
C GLU A 110 -3.77 -11.79 -3.67
N LEU A 111 -4.13 -13.08 -3.62
CA LEU A 111 -4.95 -13.72 -4.66
C LEU A 111 -6.34 -13.08 -4.79
N ALA A 112 -6.94 -12.63 -3.69
CA ALA A 112 -8.24 -11.98 -3.71
C ALA A 112 -8.18 -10.53 -4.23
N LEU A 113 -7.01 -9.89 -4.13
CA LEU A 113 -6.84 -8.46 -4.34
C LEU A 113 -7.13 -8.06 -5.79
N GLU A 114 -6.70 -8.82 -6.80
CA GLU A 114 -6.97 -8.50 -8.20
C GLU A 114 -8.47 -8.33 -8.46
N GLN A 115 -9.27 -9.31 -8.01
CA GLN A 115 -10.71 -9.27 -8.17
C GLN A 115 -11.32 -8.04 -7.47
N VAL A 116 -10.83 -7.71 -6.28
CA VAL A 116 -11.29 -6.57 -5.47
C VAL A 116 -10.95 -5.25 -6.16
N LEU A 117 -9.73 -5.10 -6.69
CA LEU A 117 -9.31 -3.92 -7.44
C LEU A 117 -10.15 -3.73 -8.69
N ARG A 118 -10.40 -4.79 -9.48
CA ARG A 118 -11.27 -4.72 -10.66
C ARG A 118 -12.72 -4.36 -10.29
N GLU A 119 -13.24 -4.94 -9.21
CA GLU A 119 -14.59 -4.62 -8.69
C GLU A 119 -14.72 -3.16 -8.22
N SER A 120 -13.61 -2.52 -7.84
CA SER A 120 -13.58 -1.12 -7.41
C SER A 120 -13.65 -0.11 -8.56
N VAL A 121 -13.59 -0.55 -9.82
CA VAL A 121 -13.68 0.32 -10.99
C VAL A 121 -15.14 0.45 -11.44
N PRO A 122 -15.77 1.63 -11.31
CA PRO A 122 -17.14 1.81 -11.76
C PRO A 122 -17.34 1.56 -13.26
N ASP A 123 -18.44 0.92 -13.62
CA ASP A 123 -18.73 0.49 -15.00
C ASP A 123 -19.01 1.66 -15.96
N HIS A 124 -19.43 2.82 -15.44
CA HIS A 124 -19.81 4.01 -16.22
C HIS A 124 -18.63 4.92 -16.63
N LEU A 125 -17.40 4.57 -16.27
CA LEU A 125 -16.24 5.42 -16.53
C LEU A 125 -15.77 5.30 -17.98
N GLN A 126 -15.59 6.45 -18.65
CA GLN A 126 -15.10 6.50 -20.04
C GLN A 126 -13.71 5.87 -20.20
N ASN A 127 -12.84 6.03 -19.20
CA ASN A 127 -11.47 5.49 -19.20
C ASN A 127 -11.35 4.13 -18.49
N ARG A 128 -12.45 3.37 -18.35
CA ARG A 128 -12.47 2.09 -17.63
C ARG A 128 -11.45 1.08 -18.13
N ALA A 129 -11.30 0.92 -19.45
CA ALA A 129 -10.34 -0.02 -20.03
C ALA A 129 -8.91 0.28 -19.54
N LYS A 130 -8.48 1.55 -19.66
CA LYS A 130 -7.18 2.00 -19.15
C LYS A 130 -7.01 1.72 -17.65
N ILE A 131 -8.05 1.95 -16.84
CA ILE A 131 -7.96 1.71 -15.39
C ILE A 131 -7.81 0.21 -15.10
N LEU A 132 -8.43 -0.67 -15.88
CA LEU A 132 -8.24 -2.11 -15.75
C LEU A 132 -6.82 -2.53 -16.19
N ASP A 133 -6.25 -1.93 -17.23
CA ASP A 133 -4.85 -2.14 -17.58
C ASP A 133 -3.91 -1.65 -16.45
N ASP A 134 -4.27 -0.54 -15.79
CA ASP A 134 -3.53 -0.05 -14.62
C ASP A 134 -3.67 -1.01 -13.43
N VAL A 135 -4.80 -1.70 -13.25
CA VAL A 135 -4.94 -2.77 -12.25
C VAL A 135 -3.97 -3.91 -12.53
N ASP A 136 -3.84 -4.34 -13.79
CA ASP A 136 -2.93 -5.42 -14.18
C ASP A 136 -1.48 -5.06 -13.84
N ARG A 137 -1.06 -3.84 -14.21
CA ARG A 137 0.27 -3.30 -13.88
C ARG A 137 0.49 -3.20 -12.37
N ILE A 138 -0.52 -2.76 -11.62
CA ILE A 138 -0.43 -2.70 -10.15
C ILE A 138 -0.21 -4.11 -9.60
N MET A 139 -0.97 -5.11 -10.05
CA MET A 139 -0.81 -6.49 -9.58
C MET A 139 0.58 -7.06 -9.90
N GLU A 140 1.13 -6.78 -11.09
CA GLU A 140 2.52 -7.14 -11.43
C GLU A 140 3.52 -6.54 -10.44
N ILE A 141 3.41 -5.23 -10.17
CA ILE A 141 4.28 -4.52 -9.21
C ILE A 141 4.11 -5.10 -7.80
N LEU A 142 2.89 -5.36 -7.36
CA LEU A 142 2.60 -5.91 -6.03
C LEU A 142 3.21 -7.30 -5.84
N HIS A 143 3.14 -8.15 -6.88
CA HIS A 143 3.78 -9.45 -6.86
C HIS A 143 5.32 -9.34 -6.74
N GLU A 144 5.93 -8.44 -7.52
CA GLU A 144 7.37 -8.16 -7.42
C GLU A 144 7.78 -7.66 -6.03
N ARG A 145 6.98 -6.76 -5.44
CA ARG A 145 7.20 -6.24 -4.07
C ARG A 145 7.23 -7.36 -3.04
N LYS A 146 6.22 -8.23 -3.04
CA LYS A 146 6.13 -9.33 -2.08
C LYS A 146 7.26 -10.34 -2.26
N LYS A 147 7.59 -10.68 -3.50
CA LYS A 147 8.73 -11.55 -3.83
C LYS A 147 10.07 -10.96 -3.35
N ALA A 148 10.32 -9.69 -3.62
CA ALA A 148 11.55 -9.01 -3.19
C ALA A 148 11.65 -8.95 -1.66
N TYR A 149 10.54 -8.66 -0.97
CA TYR A 149 10.49 -8.69 0.49
C TYR A 149 10.77 -10.09 1.05
N GLN A 150 10.17 -11.14 0.50
CA GLN A 150 10.39 -12.51 0.97
C GLN A 150 11.85 -12.97 0.84
N GLN A 151 12.57 -12.47 -0.17
CA GLN A 151 13.98 -12.79 -0.41
C GLN A 151 14.94 -12.11 0.57
N ARG A 152 14.70 -10.84 0.90
CA ARG A 152 15.61 -10.05 1.76
C ARG A 152 15.16 -9.93 3.21
N ARG A 153 13.85 -9.95 3.45
CA ARG A 153 13.16 -9.73 4.73
C ARG A 153 13.78 -8.58 5.54
N PRO A 154 13.88 -7.36 4.96
CA PRO A 154 14.33 -6.21 5.74
C PRO A 154 13.39 -5.99 6.93
N PRO A 155 13.91 -5.61 8.11
CA PRO A 155 13.07 -5.38 9.28
C PRO A 155 11.91 -4.39 9.01
N ILE A 156 10.73 -4.73 9.51
CA ILE A 156 9.50 -3.94 9.43
C ILE A 156 8.96 -3.70 10.83
N VAL A 157 8.75 -2.42 11.16
CA VAL A 157 7.86 -1.99 12.24
C VAL A 157 6.53 -1.59 11.62
N ASN A 158 5.46 -2.28 11.96
CA ASN A 158 4.12 -2.02 11.46
C ASN A 158 3.18 -1.56 12.58
N LEU A 159 2.58 -0.40 12.40
CA LEU A 159 1.55 0.15 13.28
C LEU A 159 0.21 0.01 12.57
N ILE A 160 -0.72 -0.73 13.19
CA ILE A 160 -2.06 -1.01 12.67
C ILE A 160 -3.09 -0.31 13.56
N SER A 161 -4.05 0.40 12.96
CA SER A 161 -5.18 0.98 13.69
C SER A 161 -6.20 -0.10 14.05
N ALA A 162 -6.37 -0.38 15.35
CA ALA A 162 -7.43 -1.27 15.83
C ALA A 162 -8.84 -0.76 15.46
N MET A 163 -9.02 0.57 15.40
CA MET A 163 -10.29 1.21 15.03
C MET A 163 -10.74 0.87 13.60
N GLN A 164 -9.81 0.49 12.72
CA GLN A 164 -10.11 0.14 11.33
C GLN A 164 -10.30 -1.38 11.13
N ILE A 165 -9.99 -2.20 12.14
CA ILE A 165 -10.14 -3.66 12.05
C ILE A 165 -11.62 -4.05 12.13
N GLU A 166 -12.39 -3.45 13.02
CA GLU A 166 -13.83 -3.73 13.12
C GLU A 166 -14.61 -3.42 11.84
N PRO A 167 -14.49 -2.21 11.24
CA PRO A 167 -15.09 -1.92 9.94
C PRO A 167 -14.66 -2.94 8.87
N PHE A 168 -13.37 -3.28 8.82
CA PHE A 168 -12.86 -4.27 7.87
C PHE A 168 -13.47 -5.67 8.06
N LEU A 169 -13.66 -6.13 9.31
CA LEU A 169 -14.32 -7.39 9.61
C LEU A 169 -15.82 -7.36 9.25
N LYS A 170 -16.51 -6.23 9.48
CA LYS A 170 -17.95 -6.05 9.20
C LYS A 170 -18.22 -5.95 7.70
N ASN A 171 -17.40 -5.21 6.97
CA ASN A 171 -17.58 -4.95 5.55
C ASN A 171 -16.95 -6.04 4.67
N GLY A 172 -15.84 -6.62 5.13
CA GLY A 172 -15.01 -7.54 4.35
C GLY A 172 -14.11 -6.83 3.34
N LEU A 173 -13.27 -7.62 2.66
CA LEU A 173 -12.43 -7.13 1.57
C LEU A 173 -13.27 -6.89 0.30
N ILE A 174 -13.91 -5.73 0.20
CA ILE A 174 -14.83 -5.37 -0.88
C ILE A 174 -14.25 -4.29 -1.80
N GLY A 175 -14.46 -4.44 -3.12
CA GLY A 175 -14.12 -3.40 -4.10
C GLY A 175 -15.22 -2.36 -4.26
N ARG A 176 -16.48 -2.74 -4.02
CA ARG A 176 -17.68 -1.89 -4.12
C ARG A 176 -18.72 -2.31 -3.09
N VAL A 177 -19.62 -1.39 -2.75
CA VAL A 177 -20.68 -1.60 -1.74
C VAL A 177 -21.74 -2.59 -2.24
N SER A 178 -22.08 -2.55 -3.53
CA SER A 178 -23.15 -3.37 -4.12
C SER A 178 -22.63 -4.76 -4.51
N LEU A 179 -22.54 -5.66 -3.55
CA LEU A 179 -22.24 -7.09 -3.75
C LEU A 179 -23.41 -7.97 -3.32
N THR A 180 -23.51 -9.17 -3.88
CA THR A 180 -24.51 -10.15 -3.43
C THR A 180 -24.16 -10.65 -2.03
N GLU A 181 -25.17 -11.07 -1.25
CA GLU A 181 -24.97 -11.60 0.12
C GLU A 181 -23.94 -12.75 0.17
N SER A 182 -23.96 -13.64 -0.83
CA SER A 182 -22.98 -14.73 -0.95
C SER A 182 -21.54 -14.21 -1.11
N LYS A 183 -21.32 -13.21 -1.97
CA LYS A 183 -20.01 -12.58 -2.13
C LYS A 183 -19.60 -11.83 -0.87
N LEU A 184 -20.51 -11.10 -0.23
CA LEU A 184 -20.22 -10.39 1.03
C LEU A 184 -19.81 -11.36 2.14
N ALA A 185 -20.49 -12.50 2.27
CA ALA A 185 -20.10 -13.55 3.21
C ALA A 185 -18.69 -14.06 2.93
N GLN A 186 -18.35 -14.31 1.66
CA GLN A 186 -17.00 -14.70 1.26
C GLN A 186 -15.95 -13.62 1.56
N ARG A 187 -16.25 -12.33 1.31
CA ARG A 187 -15.33 -11.22 1.57
C ARG A 187 -15.10 -10.97 3.06
N ARG A 188 -16.12 -11.16 3.89
CA ARG A 188 -15.99 -11.13 5.37
C ARG A 188 -15.13 -12.28 5.87
N GLU A 189 -15.28 -13.46 5.26
CA GLU A 189 -14.45 -14.61 5.63
C GLU A 189 -12.98 -14.40 5.28
N LEU A 190 -12.69 -13.83 4.10
CA LEU A 190 -11.33 -13.42 3.75
C LEU A 190 -10.76 -12.40 4.73
N ALA A 191 -11.55 -11.40 5.14
CA ALA A 191 -11.12 -10.41 6.13
C ALA A 191 -10.83 -11.06 7.50
N ARG A 192 -11.69 -11.97 7.97
CA ARG A 192 -11.45 -12.74 9.21
C ARG A 192 -10.16 -13.55 9.15
N ALA A 193 -10.01 -14.35 8.09
CA ALA A 193 -8.82 -15.17 7.89
C ALA A 193 -7.54 -14.31 7.83
N GLU A 194 -7.62 -13.09 7.27
CA GLU A 194 -6.50 -12.18 7.24
C GLU A 194 -6.15 -11.62 8.62
N ILE A 195 -7.13 -11.23 9.43
CA ILE A 195 -6.87 -10.76 10.80
C ILE A 195 -6.34 -11.90 11.69
N GLU A 196 -6.81 -13.13 11.50
CA GLU A 196 -6.24 -14.32 12.16
C GLU A 196 -4.80 -14.61 11.72
N HIS A 197 -4.48 -14.38 10.44
CA HIS A 197 -3.12 -14.45 9.93
C HIS A 197 -2.22 -13.43 10.64
N PHE A 198 -2.65 -12.17 10.77
CA PHE A 198 -1.89 -11.16 11.52
C PHE A 198 -1.70 -11.52 13.00
N ALA A 199 -2.71 -12.11 13.65
CA ALA A 199 -2.56 -12.61 15.03
C ALA A 199 -1.48 -13.69 15.12
N SER A 200 -1.43 -14.61 14.15
CA SER A 200 -0.40 -15.64 14.06
C SER A 200 1.00 -15.03 13.82
N VAL A 201 1.12 -14.08 12.89
CA VAL A 201 2.40 -13.37 12.62
C VAL A 201 2.93 -12.66 13.86
N ILE A 202 2.05 -12.06 14.67
CA ILE A 202 2.42 -11.41 15.94
C ILE A 202 2.99 -12.43 16.94
N GLU A 203 2.40 -13.61 17.05
CA GLU A 203 2.82 -14.65 18.00
C GLU A 203 4.04 -15.43 17.56
N GLU A 204 4.23 -15.61 16.25
CA GLU A 204 5.43 -16.23 15.70
C GLU A 204 6.69 -15.44 16.02
N GLU A 205 6.57 -14.15 16.38
CA GLU A 205 7.68 -13.24 16.70
C GLU A 205 8.81 -13.34 15.68
N SER A 206 8.42 -13.42 14.40
CA SER A 206 9.35 -13.58 13.28
C SER A 206 10.46 -12.53 13.34
N ILE A 207 11.71 -12.99 13.23
CA ILE A 207 12.89 -12.11 13.30
C ILE A 207 12.74 -10.96 12.29
N GLY A 208 12.80 -9.73 12.80
CA GLY A 208 12.71 -8.50 12.01
C GLY A 208 11.29 -7.99 11.77
N VAL A 209 10.23 -8.69 12.20
CA VAL A 209 8.84 -8.21 12.10
C VAL A 209 8.34 -7.80 13.47
N GLN A 210 7.92 -6.54 13.60
CA GLN A 210 7.33 -6.00 14.82
C GLN A 210 5.99 -5.34 14.48
N ILE A 211 4.91 -5.81 15.08
CA ILE A 211 3.56 -5.28 14.85
C ILE A 211 3.02 -4.70 16.17
N GLY A 212 2.54 -3.47 16.11
CA GLY A 212 1.86 -2.79 17.21
C GLY A 212 0.43 -2.43 16.81
N LEU A 213 -0.54 -2.74 17.68
CA LEU A 213 -1.94 -2.36 17.50
C LEU A 213 -2.22 -1.09 18.27
N VAL A 214 -2.57 -0.02 17.56
CA VAL A 214 -2.91 1.26 18.16
C VAL A 214 -4.42 1.30 18.36
N THR A 215 -4.83 1.37 19.62
CA THR A 215 -6.24 1.48 20.03
C THR A 215 -6.73 2.91 20.12
N ASP A 216 -5.81 3.87 20.13
CA ASP A 216 -6.10 5.31 20.06
C ASP A 216 -6.21 5.76 18.58
N SER A 217 -6.51 7.04 18.39
CA SER A 217 -6.55 7.71 17.10
C SER A 217 -5.20 7.64 16.37
N LEU A 218 -5.25 7.16 15.13
CA LEU A 218 -4.15 7.29 14.17
C LEU A 218 -4.53 8.29 13.08
N PRO A 219 -3.54 8.94 12.45
CA PRO A 219 -3.80 9.75 11.26
C PRO A 219 -4.55 8.92 10.22
N HIS A 220 -5.60 9.50 9.64
CA HIS A 220 -6.38 8.83 8.59
C HIS A 220 -5.55 8.52 7.34
N THR A 221 -4.53 9.33 7.08
CA THR A 221 -3.57 9.12 5.99
C THR A 221 -2.40 8.28 6.49
N GLY A 222 -2.23 7.09 5.92
CA GLY A 222 -1.08 6.24 6.21
C GLY A 222 0.20 6.81 5.61
N PHE A 223 1.33 6.47 6.21
CA PHE A 223 2.64 6.82 5.70
C PHE A 223 3.64 5.69 5.96
N GLN A 224 4.75 5.72 5.22
CA GLN A 224 5.84 4.80 5.42
C GLN A 224 7.17 5.56 5.45
N ILE A 225 8.09 5.10 6.29
CA ILE A 225 9.45 5.60 6.37
C ILE A 225 10.39 4.48 5.96
N PHE A 226 11.19 4.73 4.92
CA PHE A 226 12.22 3.82 4.45
C PHE A 226 13.57 4.31 4.93
N ARG A 227 14.25 3.52 5.76
CA ARG A 227 15.63 3.76 6.18
C ARG A 227 16.57 3.13 5.17
N ARG A 228 17.46 3.92 4.59
CA ARG A 228 18.31 3.50 3.47
C ARG A 228 19.71 4.09 3.64
N ARG A 229 20.75 3.41 3.16
CA ARG A 229 22.11 4.01 3.02
C ARG A 229 22.10 5.30 2.21
N ALA A 230 21.18 5.36 1.26
CA ALA A 230 20.95 6.50 0.41
C ALA A 230 20.38 7.72 1.18
N GLY A 231 19.93 7.55 2.41
CA GLY A 231 19.16 8.54 3.14
C GLY A 231 17.68 8.21 3.09
N ASP A 232 17.01 8.67 4.13
CA ASP A 232 15.67 8.21 4.46
C ASP A 232 14.62 8.89 3.59
N VAL A 233 13.52 8.17 3.37
CA VAL A 233 12.40 8.65 2.56
C VAL A 233 11.11 8.42 3.32
N LEU A 234 10.36 9.49 3.51
CA LEU A 234 8.97 9.44 3.93
C LEU A 234 8.08 9.40 2.69
N ILE A 235 7.11 8.49 2.66
CA ILE A 235 6.06 8.47 1.64
C ILE A 235 4.68 8.52 2.31
N ILE A 236 3.78 9.32 1.73
CA ILE A 236 2.40 9.50 2.17
C ILE A 236 1.49 9.27 0.97
N SER A 237 0.43 8.49 1.13
CA SER A 237 -0.40 8.13 -0.03
C SER A 237 -1.89 8.02 0.28
N PRO A 238 -2.75 8.53 -0.62
CA PRO A 238 -4.18 8.28 -0.60
C PRO A 238 -4.55 6.91 -1.22
N PHE A 239 -3.61 6.24 -1.90
CA PHE A 239 -3.87 4.96 -2.56
C PHE A 239 -3.83 3.80 -1.57
N ARG A 240 -4.86 2.93 -1.60
CA ARG A 240 -5.09 1.86 -0.61
C ARG A 240 -5.52 0.56 -1.28
N LEU A 241 -5.07 -0.57 -0.71
CA LEU A 241 -5.36 -1.94 -1.18
C LEU A 241 -6.33 -2.71 -0.25
N GLY A 242 -6.71 -2.14 0.88
CA GLY A 242 -7.52 -2.81 1.91
C GLY A 242 -9.00 -2.40 1.86
N GLU A 243 -9.60 -2.20 3.03
CA GLU A 243 -10.93 -1.62 3.13
C GLU A 243 -10.96 -0.25 2.44
N GLN A 244 -12.02 0.02 1.65
CA GLN A 244 -12.14 1.23 0.83
C GLN A 244 -10.99 1.40 -0.17
N THR A 245 -10.77 0.37 -0.98
CA THR A 245 -9.81 0.36 -2.09
C THR A 245 -9.84 1.67 -2.86
N ASN A 246 -8.66 2.27 -3.02
CA ASN A 246 -8.48 3.45 -3.85
C ASN A 246 -7.19 3.31 -4.64
N ILE A 247 -7.32 3.13 -5.95
CA ILE A 247 -6.19 3.13 -6.90
C ILE A 247 -6.37 4.19 -7.99
N ARG A 248 -7.32 5.12 -7.81
CA ARG A 248 -7.79 6.02 -8.87
C ARG A 248 -7.62 7.49 -8.53
N VAL A 249 -7.92 7.89 -7.29
CA VAL A 249 -8.09 9.31 -6.94
C VAL A 249 -7.08 9.71 -5.88
N GLY A 250 -6.30 10.74 -6.20
CA GLY A 250 -5.38 11.38 -5.26
C GLY A 250 -3.97 11.50 -5.80
N VAL A 251 -3.10 12.10 -4.99
CA VAL A 251 -1.69 12.31 -5.28
C VAL A 251 -0.90 11.80 -4.08
N ALA A 252 0.02 10.87 -4.32
CA ALA A 252 0.97 10.46 -3.29
C ALA A 252 2.16 11.42 -3.26
N MET A 253 2.83 11.50 -2.12
CA MET A 253 3.96 12.39 -1.92
C MET A 253 5.12 11.61 -1.31
N ALA A 254 6.34 11.85 -1.79
CA ALA A 254 7.55 11.36 -1.14
C ALA A 254 8.53 12.51 -0.86
N THR A 255 9.26 12.44 0.25
CA THR A 255 10.28 13.45 0.60
C THR A 255 11.39 12.86 1.45
N SER A 256 12.57 13.46 1.35
CA SER A 256 13.73 13.23 2.23
C SER A 256 14.03 14.44 3.11
N ALA A 257 13.08 15.38 3.25
CA ALA A 257 13.22 16.54 4.12
C ALA A 257 13.40 16.10 5.59
N PRO A 258 14.52 16.45 6.26
CA PRO A 258 14.81 16.01 7.62
C PRO A 258 13.72 16.40 8.62
N GLU A 259 13.13 17.58 8.47
CA GLU A 259 12.05 18.07 9.33
C GLU A 259 10.77 17.24 9.18
N ALA A 260 10.42 16.82 7.97
CA ALA A 260 9.26 15.97 7.73
C ALA A 260 9.48 14.58 8.32
N LEU A 261 10.67 14.01 8.14
CA LEU A 261 11.07 12.73 8.74
C LEU A 261 10.99 12.79 10.27
N ALA A 262 11.64 13.78 10.89
CA ALA A 262 11.67 13.91 12.35
C ALA A 262 10.27 14.01 12.97
N LEU A 263 9.38 14.84 12.39
CA LEU A 263 8.01 14.98 12.86
C LEU A 263 7.21 13.67 12.75
N HIS A 264 7.35 12.94 11.64
CA HIS A 264 6.65 11.66 11.46
C HIS A 264 7.25 10.55 12.34
N GLU A 265 8.55 10.58 12.60
CA GLU A 265 9.18 9.67 13.55
C GLU A 265 8.67 9.88 14.97
N ASP A 266 8.43 11.12 15.39
CA ASP A 266 7.87 11.39 16.71
C ASP A 266 6.43 10.88 16.83
N VAL A 267 5.64 10.99 15.75
CA VAL A 267 4.32 10.34 15.67
C VAL A 267 4.44 8.82 15.79
N VAL A 268 5.40 8.19 15.11
CA VAL A 268 5.65 6.75 15.22
C VAL A 268 6.04 6.35 16.64
N LYS A 269 6.94 7.10 17.28
CA LYS A 269 7.38 6.80 18.66
C LYS A 269 6.21 6.86 19.62
N GLU A 270 5.36 7.88 19.51
CA GLU A 270 4.20 8.04 20.38
C GLU A 270 3.16 6.94 20.15
N ALA A 271 2.82 6.66 18.90
CA ALA A 271 1.92 5.56 18.54
C ALA A 271 2.47 4.20 18.99
N TRP A 272 3.78 3.97 18.82
CA TRP A 272 4.43 2.74 19.30
C TRP A 272 4.40 2.64 20.82
N ARG A 273 4.59 3.74 21.55
CA ARG A 273 4.54 3.76 23.02
C ARG A 273 3.19 3.28 23.54
N THR A 274 2.09 3.71 22.94
CA THR A 274 0.72 3.39 23.38
C THR A 274 0.14 2.12 22.76
N ALA A 275 0.77 1.57 21.70
CA ALA A 275 0.29 0.36 21.05
C ALA A 275 0.32 -0.88 21.95
N ILE A 276 -0.69 -1.74 21.80
CA ILE A 276 -0.68 -3.13 22.30
C ILE A 276 0.26 -3.96 21.42
N LYS A 277 1.04 -4.87 22.00
CA LYS A 277 2.10 -5.64 21.29
C LYS A 277 2.14 -7.10 21.73
N GLY A 278 2.81 -7.94 20.94
CA GLY A 278 3.05 -9.35 21.26
C GLY A 278 1.75 -10.12 21.51
N ARG A 279 1.77 -11.06 22.46
CA ARG A 279 0.61 -11.94 22.74
C ARG A 279 -0.68 -11.19 23.07
N GLU A 280 -0.59 -10.05 23.75
CA GLU A 280 -1.77 -9.23 24.07
C GLU A 280 -2.42 -8.68 22.78
N ALA A 281 -1.61 -8.23 21.82
CA ALA A 281 -2.09 -7.78 20.53
C ALA A 281 -2.75 -8.92 19.75
N ALA A 282 -2.13 -10.10 19.72
CA ALA A 282 -2.69 -11.26 19.04
C ALA A 282 -4.02 -11.72 19.67
N ALA A 283 -4.11 -11.73 21.00
CA ALA A 283 -5.35 -12.02 21.72
C ALA A 283 -6.46 -11.00 21.36
N TYR A 284 -6.13 -9.71 21.37
CA TYR A 284 -7.05 -8.64 21.00
C TYR A 284 -7.60 -8.79 19.57
N LEU A 285 -6.75 -9.14 18.59
CA LEU A 285 -7.22 -9.43 17.22
C LEU A 285 -8.21 -10.60 17.18
N ARG A 286 -7.93 -11.68 17.92
CA ARG A 286 -8.83 -12.85 17.95
C ARG A 286 -10.15 -12.55 18.65
N GLU A 287 -10.15 -11.70 19.68
CA GLU A 287 -11.37 -11.20 20.30
C GLU A 287 -12.23 -10.40 19.31
N LEU A 288 -11.61 -9.51 18.53
CA LEU A 288 -12.31 -8.77 17.47
C LEU A 288 -12.89 -9.71 16.40
N VAL A 289 -12.15 -10.74 15.99
CA VAL A 289 -12.64 -11.74 15.04
C VAL A 289 -13.83 -12.51 15.63
N ALA A 290 -13.73 -12.98 16.87
CA ALA A 290 -14.79 -13.72 17.56
C ALA A 290 -16.07 -12.87 17.73
N ALA A 291 -15.93 -11.60 18.11
CA ALA A 291 -17.05 -10.66 18.25
C ALA A 291 -17.78 -10.39 16.92
N ASN A 292 -17.09 -10.55 15.78
CA ASN A 292 -17.62 -10.32 14.43
C ASN A 292 -17.90 -11.65 13.68
N GLN A 293 -18.04 -12.77 14.38
CA GLN A 293 -18.54 -14.02 13.79
C GLN A 293 -20.04 -13.92 13.52
N PRO A 294 -20.55 -14.54 12.43
CA PRO A 294 -21.98 -14.65 12.22
C PRO A 294 -22.55 -15.52 13.34
N ALA A 295 -23.63 -15.09 14.00
CA ALA A 295 -24.31 -15.90 15.01
C ALA A 295 -24.59 -17.31 14.44
N THR A 296 -24.09 -18.34 15.12
CA THR A 296 -24.40 -19.72 14.74
C THR A 296 -25.92 -19.91 14.77
N ARG A 297 -26.48 -20.77 13.89
CA ARG A 297 -27.93 -21.05 13.86
C ARG A 297 -28.51 -21.43 15.23
N SER A 298 -27.69 -21.93 16.16
CA SER A 298 -28.03 -22.18 17.56
C SER A 298 -28.24 -20.89 18.37
N GLN A 299 -27.30 -19.95 18.29
CA GLN A 299 -27.35 -18.67 19.00
C GLN A 299 -28.42 -17.71 18.43
N ALA A 300 -28.67 -17.78 17.12
CA ALA A 300 -29.76 -17.03 16.49
C ALA A 300 -31.15 -17.55 16.94
N ARG A 301 -31.28 -18.86 17.17
CA ARG A 301 -32.50 -19.46 17.74
C ARG A 301 -32.68 -19.14 19.21
N GLU A 302 -31.61 -19.11 20.01
CA GLU A 302 -31.67 -18.71 21.42
C GLU A 302 -32.00 -17.22 21.60
N ARG A 303 -31.46 -16.33 20.76
CA ARG A 303 -31.83 -14.90 20.77
C ARG A 303 -33.29 -14.69 20.36
N ALA A 304 -33.76 -15.40 19.33
CA ALA A 304 -35.17 -15.36 18.93
C ALA A 304 -36.12 -15.98 19.97
N ALA A 305 -35.67 -16.99 20.73
CA ALA A 305 -36.44 -17.58 21.83
C ALA A 305 -36.42 -16.74 23.11
N GLY A 306 -35.38 -15.91 23.32
CA GLY A 306 -35.28 -14.96 24.43
C GLY A 306 -36.22 -13.76 24.30
N ASP A 307 -36.39 -13.25 23.07
CA ASP A 307 -37.33 -12.14 22.76
C ASP A 307 -38.81 -12.58 22.70
N ALA A 308 -39.08 -13.87 22.66
CA ALA A 308 -40.43 -14.44 22.55
C ALA A 308 -41.06 -14.81 23.92
N ARG A 309 -40.64 -14.19 25.03
CA ARG A 309 -41.38 -14.30 26.31
C ARG A 309 -42.42 -13.18 26.42
N PRO A 310 -43.73 -13.46 26.27
CA PRO A 310 -44.76 -12.51 26.63
C PRO A 310 -44.79 -12.31 28.15
N ARG A 311 -45.13 -11.09 28.57
CA ARG A 311 -45.40 -10.70 29.96
C ARG A 311 -46.51 -11.53 30.59
#